data_AF-A0A967WSP3-F1
#
_entry.id   AF-A0A967WSP3-F1
#
_cell.length_a   1.000
_cell.length_b   1.000
_cell.length_c   1.000
_cell.angle_alpha   90.00
_cell.angle_beta   90.00
_cell.angle_gamma   90.00
#
_symmetry.space_group_name_H-M   'P 1'
#
loop_
_entity.id
_entity.type
_entity.pdbx_description
1 polymer ?
#
loop_
_entity_poly.entity_id
_entity_poly.type
_entity_poly.pdbx_seq_one_letter_code
_entity_poly.pdbx_strand_id
1 'polypeptide(L)'
;TTVAMDFGRITVDDDLVLYLFGTPGQKRFDFMWEILSEGMLGFVVLVDSVRPETFREARRILDIFRSYANTPYVVAANKQDMDDAWSPEDLRIALKVRPDVKL
;
A
#
# COMPACT_ATOMS: atom_id res chain seq x y z
N THR A 1 13.71 2.81 -19.02
CA THR A 1 12.57 1.95 -19.40
C THR A 1 11.85 1.60 -18.12
N THR A 2 10.65 2.08 -17.89
CA THR A 2 9.96 1.88 -16.60
C THR A 2 9.06 0.66 -16.73
N VAL A 3 9.36 -0.39 -15.95
CA VAL A 3 8.53 -1.58 -15.82
C VAL A 3 7.17 -1.15 -15.27
N ALA A 4 6.09 -1.55 -15.95
CA ALA A 4 4.76 -1.00 -15.74
C ALA A 4 4.01 -1.61 -14.55
N MET A 5 4.44 -2.77 -14.05
CA MET A 5 3.83 -3.49 -12.93
C MET A 5 4.71 -4.68 -12.57
N ASP A 6 4.83 -4.99 -11.28
CA ASP A 6 5.38 -6.26 -10.82
C ASP A 6 4.24 -7.26 -10.56
N PHE A 7 4.46 -8.53 -10.87
CA PHE A 7 3.45 -9.59 -10.67
C PHE A 7 4.06 -10.77 -9.91
N GLY A 8 3.34 -11.24 -8.90
CA GLY A 8 3.67 -12.41 -8.10
C GLY A 8 2.48 -13.34 -7.97
N ARG A 9 2.77 -14.64 -7.82
CA ARG A 9 1.78 -15.67 -7.52
C ARG A 9 2.34 -16.55 -6.41
N ILE A 10 1.59 -16.75 -5.34
CA ILE A 10 1.95 -17.65 -4.24
C ILE A 10 0.79 -18.60 -3.96
N THR A 11 1.07 -19.89 -3.95
CA THR A 11 0.13 -20.90 -3.46
C THR A 11 0.29 -20.97 -1.95
N VAL A 12 -0.78 -20.70 -1.21
CA VAL A 12 -0.78 -20.64 0.26
C VAL A 12 -1.32 -21.93 0.87
N ASP A 13 -2.20 -22.62 0.13
CA ASP A 13 -2.78 -23.91 0.50
C ASP A 13 -3.12 -24.70 -0.78
N ASP A 14 -3.52 -25.96 -0.66
CA ASP A 14 -3.82 -26.85 -1.79
C ASP A 14 -4.84 -26.25 -2.77
N ASP A 15 -5.80 -25.47 -2.25
CA ASP A 15 -6.87 -24.82 -3.02
C ASP A 15 -6.80 -23.28 -3.01
N LEU A 16 -5.74 -22.68 -2.44
CA LEU A 16 -5.63 -21.22 -2.30
C LEU A 16 -4.39 -20.66 -3.00
N VAL A 17 -4.63 -19.79 -3.97
CA VAL A 17 -3.59 -19.06 -4.71
C VAL A 17 -3.81 -17.56 -4.55
N LEU A 18 -2.79 -16.85 -4.06
CA LEU A 18 -2.77 -15.40 -4.01
C LEU A 18 -2.01 -14.84 -5.22
N TYR A 19 -2.61 -13.83 -5.85
CA TYR A 19 -2.00 -13.02 -6.89
C TYR A 19 -1.63 -11.66 -6.28
N LEU A 20 -0.37 -11.26 -6.44
CA LEU A 20 0.17 -10.01 -5.93
C LEU A 20 0.55 -9.13 -7.11
N PHE A 21 0.04 -7.90 -7.11
CA PHE A 21 0.33 -6.91 -8.14
C PHE A 21 1.03 -5.71 -7.50
N GLY A 22 2.27 -5.45 -7.89
CA GLY A 22 3.04 -4.28 -7.49
C GLY A 22 2.82 -3.15 -8.49
N THR A 23 2.26 -2.03 -8.02
CA THR A 23 1.92 -0.90 -8.89
C THR A 23 2.88 0.27 -8.69
N PRO A 24 3.22 1.01 -9.75
CA PRO A 24 3.91 2.27 -9.60
C PRO A 24 3.05 3.25 -8.79
N GLY A 25 3.61 3.82 -7.72
CA GLY A 25 2.92 4.79 -6.85
C GLY A 25 2.82 6.21 -7.40
N GLN A 26 3.33 6.49 -8.62
CA GLN A 26 3.33 7.84 -9.17
C GLN A 26 1.99 8.19 -9.85
N LYS A 27 1.51 9.41 -9.62
CA LYS A 27 0.28 10.00 -10.19
C LYS A 27 0.01 9.69 -11.68
N ARG A 28 1.06 9.65 -12.50
CA ARG A 28 0.93 9.38 -13.94
C ARG A 28 0.44 7.96 -14.27
N PHE A 29 0.41 7.06 -13.29
CA PHE A 29 -0.03 5.67 -13.43
C PHE A 29 -1.36 5.38 -12.71
N ASP A 30 -2.03 6.42 -12.19
CA ASP A 30 -3.31 6.27 -11.48
C ASP A 30 -4.37 5.54 -12.35
N PHE A 31 -4.29 5.65 -13.68
CA PHE A 31 -5.17 4.94 -14.62
C PHE A 31 -5.15 3.41 -14.49
N MET A 32 -4.08 2.83 -13.95
CA MET A 32 -3.97 1.39 -13.73
C MET A 32 -4.66 0.94 -12.43
N TRP A 33 -4.81 1.85 -11.46
CA TRP A 33 -5.22 1.47 -10.10
C TRP A 33 -6.68 1.05 -10.03
N GLU A 34 -7.55 1.68 -10.83
CA GLU A 34 -8.96 1.28 -10.93
C GLU A 34 -9.09 -0.17 -11.45
N ILE A 35 -8.37 -0.50 -12.52
CA ILE A 35 -8.36 -1.83 -13.13
C ILE A 35 -7.84 -2.88 -12.15
N LEU A 36 -6.77 -2.56 -11.41
CA LEU A 36 -6.14 -3.48 -10.46
C LEU A 36 -6.93 -3.64 -9.15
N SER A 37 -7.85 -2.71 -8.87
CA SER A 37 -8.72 -2.79 -7.71
C SER A 37 -9.93 -3.70 -7.95
N GLU A 38 -10.24 -4.04 -9.20
CA GLU A 38 -11.34 -4.92 -9.53
C GLU A 38 -11.10 -6.34 -8.99
N GLY A 39 -11.99 -6.80 -8.11
CA GLY A 39 -11.88 -8.13 -7.49
C GLY A 39 -10.74 -8.29 -6.47
N MET A 40 -10.07 -7.20 -6.07
CA MET A 40 -9.01 -7.29 -5.06
C MET A 40 -9.56 -7.79 -3.71
N LEU A 41 -8.83 -8.71 -3.06
CA LEU A 41 -9.18 -9.16 -1.71
C LEU A 41 -8.74 -8.17 -0.62
N GLY A 42 -7.79 -7.31 -0.95
CA GLY A 42 -7.21 -6.30 -0.07
C GLY A 42 -5.94 -5.72 -0.68
N PHE A 43 -5.36 -4.72 -0.02
CA PHE A 43 -4.16 -4.06 -0.51
C PHE A 43 -3.18 -3.69 0.62
N VAL A 44 -1.91 -3.51 0.26
CA VAL A 44 -0.86 -3.10 1.19
C VAL A 44 -0.23 -1.82 0.68
N VAL A 45 -0.15 -0.80 1.54
CA VAL A 45 0.59 0.44 1.22
C VAL A 45 1.89 0.46 2.00
N LEU A 46 3.00 0.33 1.29
CA LEU A 46 4.34 0.41 1.86
C LEU A 46 4.75 1.88 1.99
N VAL A 47 5.05 2.33 3.20
CA VAL A 47 5.40 3.72 3.50
C VAL A 47 6.86 3.79 3.91
N ASP A 48 7.62 4.67 3.28
CA ASP A 48 9.02 4.89 3.62
C ASP A 48 9.14 5.78 4.86
N SER A 49 9.40 5.18 6.02
CA SER A 49 9.31 5.85 7.33
C SER A 49 10.36 6.96 7.54
N VAL A 50 11.40 7.02 6.70
CA VAL A 50 12.45 8.06 6.78
C VAL A 50 12.22 9.21 5.81
N ARG A 51 11.12 9.21 5.04
CA ARG A 51 10.83 10.26 4.03
C ARG A 51 9.46 10.93 4.27
N PRO A 52 9.35 11.85 5.25
CA PRO A 52 8.10 12.52 5.58
C PRO A 52 7.45 13.27 4.42
N GLU A 53 8.23 13.75 3.46
CA GLU A 53 7.75 14.40 2.24
C GLU A 53 6.87 13.48 1.38
N THR A 54 6.99 12.16 1.55
CA THR A 54 6.19 11.15 0.82
C THR A 54 4.87 10.82 1.51
N PHE A 55 4.67 11.17 2.79
CA PHE A 55 3.49 10.76 3.56
C PHE A 55 2.19 11.31 2.99
N ARG A 56 2.21 12.52 2.44
CA ARG A 56 1.05 13.11 1.77
C ARG A 56 0.61 12.27 0.57
N GLU A 57 1.58 11.75 -0.20
CA GLU A 57 1.30 10.91 -1.35
C GLU A 57 0.82 9.53 -0.92
N ALA A 58 1.44 8.92 0.10
CA ALA A 58 0.97 7.66 0.70
C ALA A 58 -0.48 7.77 1.19
N ARG A 59 -0.85 8.86 1.86
CA ARG A 59 -2.22 9.12 2.29
C ARG A 59 -3.19 9.28 1.11
N ARG A 60 -2.77 9.95 0.03
CA ARG A 60 -3.56 10.06 -1.20
C ARG A 60 -3.85 8.67 -1.79
N ILE A 61 -2.82 7.81 -1.87
CA ILE A 61 -2.95 6.43 -2.36
C ILE A 61 -3.95 5.66 -1.49
N LEU A 62 -3.83 5.74 -0.17
CA LEU A 62 -4.77 5.11 0.76
C LEU A 62 -6.22 5.56 0.51
N ASP A 63 -6.45 6.86 0.38
CA ASP A 63 -7.79 7.40 0.17
C ASP A 63 -8.39 6.95 -1.19
N ILE A 64 -7.56 6.84 -2.23
CA ILE A 64 -7.98 6.37 -3.57
C ILE A 64 -8.36 4.90 -3.55
N PHE A 65 -7.50 4.01 -3.05
CA PHE A 65 -7.81 2.57 -3.02
C PHE A 65 -9.02 2.25 -2.14
N ARG A 66 -9.20 2.98 -1.03
CA ARG A 66 -10.42 2.90 -0.19
C ARG A 66 -11.68 3.36 -0.92
N SER A 67 -11.56 4.21 -1.94
CA SER A 67 -12.69 4.64 -2.76
C SER A 67 -13.07 3.61 -3.84
N TYR A 68 -12.13 2.77 -4.27
CA TYR A 68 -12.36 1.75 -5.29
C TYR A 68 -13.04 0.50 -4.73
N ALA A 69 -12.66 0.06 -3.53
CA ALA A 69 -13.32 -1.08 -2.90
C ALA A 69 -13.31 -1.00 -1.37
N ASN A 70 -14.35 -1.56 -0.76
CA ASN A 70 -14.43 -1.76 0.68
C ASN A 70 -13.74 -3.08 1.07
N THR A 71 -12.42 -3.10 0.97
CA THR A 71 -11.59 -4.29 1.25
C THR A 71 -10.62 -4.02 2.41
N PRO A 72 -10.20 -5.07 3.15
CA PRO A 72 -9.16 -4.92 4.16
C PRO A 72 -7.87 -4.38 3.57
N TYR A 73 -7.14 -3.59 4.37
CA TYR A 73 -5.82 -3.11 3.99
C TYR A 73 -4.86 -3.10 5.16
N VAL A 74 -3.58 -3.10 4.83
CA VAL A 74 -2.46 -2.97 5.77
C VAL A 74 -1.59 -1.80 5.31
N VAL A 75 -1.09 -1.04 6.27
CA VAL A 75 -0.01 -0.08 6.02
C VAL A 75 1.27 -0.74 6.52
N ALA A 76 2.35 -0.69 5.76
CA ALA A 76 3.62 -1.24 6.20
C ALA A 76 4.59 -0.08 6.42
N ALA A 77 4.93 0.18 7.69
CA ALA A 77 5.97 1.12 8.07
C ALA A 77 7.34 0.53 7.70
N ASN A 78 7.85 0.90 6.52
CA ASN A 78 9.09 0.34 5.97
C ASN A 78 10.32 1.09 6.49
N LYS A 79 11.48 0.42 6.49
CA LYS A 79 12.77 0.99 6.88
C LYS A 79 12.86 1.43 8.35
N GLN A 80 12.20 0.68 9.23
CA GLN A 80 12.26 0.89 10.69
C GLN A 80 13.64 0.59 11.29
N ASP A 81 14.55 0.01 10.51
CA ASP A 81 15.95 -0.20 10.84
C ASP A 81 16.82 1.07 10.76
N MET A 82 16.28 2.18 10.25
CA MET A 82 17.00 3.44 10.11
C MET A 82 16.74 4.40 11.28
N ASP A 83 17.76 5.14 11.69
CA ASP A 83 17.70 6.03 12.87
C ASP A 83 16.62 7.13 12.78
N ASP A 84 16.38 7.68 11.58
CA ASP A 84 15.41 8.75 11.34
C ASP A 84 13.99 8.24 11.05
N ALA A 85 13.73 6.95 11.26
CA ALA A 85 12.43 6.34 10.94
C ALA A 85 11.34 6.84 11.89
N TRP A 86 10.25 7.34 11.32
CA TRP A 86 9.04 7.64 12.09
C TRP A 86 8.45 6.36 12.66
N SER A 87 8.07 6.39 13.93
CA SER A 87 7.44 5.24 14.58
C SER A 87 6.13 4.85 13.88
N PRO A 88 5.70 3.58 13.95
CA PRO A 88 4.39 3.15 13.48
C PRO A 88 3.25 4.01 14.05
N GLU A 89 3.36 4.41 15.32
CA GLU A 89 2.39 5.26 16.02
C GLU A 89 2.32 6.66 15.40
N ASP A 90 3.47 7.29 15.12
CA ASP A 90 3.52 8.60 14.50
C ASP A 90 3.01 8.55 13.05
N LEU A 91 3.37 7.50 12.30
CA LEU A 91 2.84 7.27 10.96
C LEU A 91 1.34 7.10 10.94
N ARG A 92 0.77 6.38 11.91
CA ARG A 92 -0.69 6.22 12.05
C ARG A 92 -1.38 7.58 12.15
N ILE A 93 -0.83 8.48 12.97
CA ILE A 93 -1.34 9.84 13.13
C ILE A 93 -1.18 10.64 11.83
N ALA A 94 0.02 10.65 11.24
CA ALA A 94 0.34 11.42 10.04
C ALA A 94 -0.53 11.02 8.83
N LEU A 95 -0.76 9.71 8.67
CA LEU A 95 -1.53 9.13 7.57
C LEU A 95 -3.04 9.06 7.88
N LYS A 96 -3.46 9.40 9.10
CA LYS A 96 -4.85 9.28 9.59
C LYS A 96 -5.42 7.86 9.45
N VAL A 97 -4.59 6.87 9.75
CA VAL A 97 -4.96 5.46 9.69
C VAL A 97 -5.78 5.12 10.94
N ARG A 98 -6.92 4.45 10.76
CA ARG A 98 -7.80 4.11 11.89
C ARG A 98 -7.12 3.11 12.83
N PRO A 99 -7.41 3.11 14.15
CA PRO A 99 -6.77 2.22 15.11
C PRO A 99 -6.95 0.72 14.83
N ASP A 100 -8.03 0.31 14.17
CA ASP A 100 -8.33 -1.09 13.83
C ASP A 100 -7.49 -1.63 12.65
N VAL A 101 -6.81 -0.75 11.92
CA VAL A 101 -6.00 -1.12 10.75
C VAL A 101 -4.59 -1.51 11.21
N LYS A 102 -4.11 -2.65 10.72
CA LYS A 102 -2.72 -3.10 10.96
C LYS A 102 -1.74 -2.13 10.29
N LEU A 103 -0.76 -1.67 11.08
CA LEU A 103 0.33 -0.79 10.65
C LEU A 103 1.65 -1.31 11.22
#